data_AF-A0A5B0E3B0-F1
#
_entry.id   AF-A0A5B0E3B0-F1
#
_cell.length_a   1.000
_cell.length_b   1.000
_cell.length_c   1.000
_cell.angle_alpha   90.00
_cell.angle_beta   90.00
_cell.angle_gamma   90.00
#
_symmetry.space_group_name_H-M   'P 1'
#
loop_
_entity.id
_entity.type
_entity.pdbx_description
1 polymer ?
#
loop_
_entity_poly.entity_id
_entity_poly.type
_entity_poly.pdbx_seq_one_letter_code
_entity_poly.pdbx_strand_id
1 'polypeptide(L)' 'MHEEPTWTKACTCGAPISRWHGQSEVSCSRCGTEYNVSGQRLHSGWRANPSNWDDDINDLEGFELAHANDH' A
#
# COMPACT_ATOMS: atom_id res chain seq x y z
N MET A 1 19.51 -17.73 -12.21
CA MET A 1 18.77 -16.56 -12.71
C MET A 1 18.83 -15.51 -11.63
N HIS A 2 19.32 -14.30 -11.92
CA HIS A 2 19.13 -13.18 -11.00
C HIS A 2 17.77 -12.58 -11.34
N GLU A 3 16.85 -12.61 -10.38
CA GLU A 3 15.61 -11.87 -10.49
C GLU A 3 15.95 -10.37 -10.31
N GLU A 4 15.26 -9.50 -11.04
CA GLU A 4 15.33 -8.06 -10.82
C GLU A 4 14.05 -7.59 -10.12
N PRO A 5 14.12 -6.57 -9.26
CA PRO A 5 12.92 -5.97 -8.70
C PRO A 5 11.99 -5.49 -9.82
N THR A 6 10.69 -5.77 -9.69
CA THR A 6 9.66 -5.21 -10.56
C THR A 6 9.69 -3.68 -10.54
N TRP A 7 9.95 -3.10 -9.37
CA TRP A 7 10.30 -1.69 -9.26
C TRP A 7 11.18 -1.45 -8.03
N THR A 8 11.96 -0.37 -8.10
CA THR A 8 12.74 0.16 -6.97
C THR A 8 12.56 1.67 -6.90
N LYS A 9 12.37 2.23 -5.70
CA LYS A 9 12.26 3.67 -5.49
C LYS A 9 12.72 4.10 -4.10
N ALA A 10 12.92 5.40 -3.92
CA ALA A 10 13.10 5.99 -2.60
C ALA A 10 11.78 6.10 -1.85
N CYS A 11 11.78 5.69 -0.58
CA CYS A 11 10.72 5.99 0.37
C CYS A 11 10.75 7.49 0.76
N THR A 12 9.65 7.99 1.31
CA THR A 12 9.58 9.34 1.90
C THR A 12 10.58 9.55 3.03
N CYS A 13 11.00 8.49 3.73
CA CYS A 13 12.05 8.55 4.74
C CYS A 13 13.48 8.45 4.16
N GLY A 14 13.62 8.41 2.83
CA GLY A 14 14.90 8.30 2.12
C GLY A 14 15.48 6.90 2.02
N ALA A 15 14.90 5.89 2.67
CA ALA A 15 15.34 4.49 2.51
C ALA A 15 14.91 3.93 1.15
N PRO A 16 15.74 3.11 0.47
CA PRO A 16 15.34 2.43 -0.75
C PRO A 16 14.31 1.33 -0.44
N ILE A 17 13.38 1.13 -1.37
CA ILE A 17 12.41 0.02 -1.35
C ILE A 17 12.43 -0.64 -2.72
N SER A 18 12.49 -1.96 -2.72
CA SER A 18 12.40 -2.80 -3.90
C SER A 18 11.25 -3.78 -3.73
N ARG A 19 10.38 -3.87 -4.74
CA ARG A 19 9.33 -4.88 -4.81
C ARG A 19 9.68 -5.89 -5.90
N TRP A 20 9.49 -7.16 -5.59
CA TRP A 20 9.80 -8.30 -6.45
C TRP A 20 8.54 -8.90 -7.03
N HIS A 21 8.69 -9.72 -8.09
CA HIS A 21 7.55 -10.34 -8.73
C HIS A 21 6.84 -11.27 -7.73
N GLY A 22 5.49 -11.25 -7.72
CA GLY A 22 4.68 -12.05 -6.80
C GLY A 22 4.47 -11.45 -5.40
N GLN A 23 5.14 -10.35 -5.04
CA GLN A 23 4.82 -9.62 -3.80
C GLN A 23 3.57 -8.77 -4.02
N SER A 24 2.71 -8.60 -3.02
CA SER A 24 1.60 -7.63 -3.09
C SER A 24 2.10 -6.23 -2.71
N GLU A 25 1.68 -5.71 -1.56
CA GLU A 25 2.21 -4.54 -0.90
C GLU A 25 3.55 -4.82 -0.20
N VAL A 26 4.40 -3.80 -0.13
CA VAL A 26 5.68 -3.85 0.59
C VAL A 26 5.79 -2.68 1.56
N SER A 27 6.30 -2.96 2.75
CA SER A 27 6.49 -1.97 3.81
C SER A 27 7.94 -1.50 3.84
N CYS A 28 8.15 -0.20 4.04
CA CYS A 28 9.47 0.35 4.32
C CYS A 28 9.97 -0.17 5.66
N SER A 29 11.12 -0.84 5.70
CA SER A 29 11.72 -1.32 6.95
C SER A 29 12.12 -0.21 7.92
N ARG A 30 12.28 1.03 7.43
CA ARG A 30 12.70 2.18 8.25
C ARG A 30 11.53 2.95 8.86
N CYS A 31 10.45 3.21 8.11
CA CYS A 31 9.34 4.07 8.56
C CYS A 31 7.97 3.41 8.50
N GLY A 32 7.88 2.14 8.10
CA GLY A 32 6.62 1.39 8.02
C GLY A 32 5.66 1.86 6.93
N THR A 33 6.02 2.86 6.12
CA THR A 33 5.16 3.30 5.00
C THR A 33 5.04 2.18 3.97
N GLU A 34 3.81 1.95 3.52
CA GLU A 34 3.50 0.85 2.61
C GLU A 34 3.23 1.33 1.20
N TYR A 35 3.55 0.48 0.23
CA TYR A 35 3.38 0.76 -1.18
C TYR A 35 2.73 -0.43 -1.87
N ASN A 36 1.76 -0.16 -2.74
CA ASN A 36 1.06 -1.20 -3.49
C ASN A 36 1.90 -1.78 -4.62
N VAL A 37 1.31 -2.75 -5.33
CA VAL A 37 1.84 -3.40 -6.54
C VAL A 37 2.42 -2.41 -7.55
N SER A 38 1.79 -1.25 -7.74
CA SER A 38 2.17 -0.21 -8.70
C SER A 38 3.14 0.82 -8.11
N GLY A 39 3.60 0.64 -6.88
CA GLY A 39 4.50 1.57 -6.19
C GLY A 39 3.82 2.85 -5.71
N GLN A 40 2.50 2.91 -5.58
CA GLN A 40 1.81 4.06 -4.99
C GLN A 40 1.83 3.95 -3.46
N ARG A 41 1.97 5.08 -2.76
CA ARG A 41 1.94 5.09 -1.29
C ARG A 41 0.52 4.77 -0.83
N LEU A 42 0.40 3.82 0.08
CA LEU A 42 -0.86 3.51 0.75
C LEU A 42 -1.06 4.44 1.96
N HIS A 43 -2.30 4.84 2.19
CA HIS A 43 -2.68 5.56 3.41
C HIS A 43 -2.50 4.64 4.62
N SER A 44 -2.07 5.14 5.79
CA SER A 44 -1.88 4.32 7.00
C SER A 44 -3.09 3.48 7.46
N GLY A 45 -4.32 3.86 7.11
CA GLY A 45 -5.55 3.18 7.48
C GLY A 45 -6.11 2.31 6.37
N TRP A 46 -5.39 2.12 5.25
CA TRP A 46 -5.91 1.43 4.07
C TRP A 46 -6.42 0.02 4.37
N ARG A 47 -5.85 -0.67 5.36
CA ARG A 47 -6.29 -2.01 5.77
C ARG A 47 -7.68 -2.03 6.38
N ALA A 48 -8.17 -0.91 6.91
CA ALA A 48 -9.51 -0.78 7.47
C ALA A 48 -10.56 -0.42 6.42
N ASN A 49 -10.16 -0.19 5.16
CA ASN A 49 -11.09 0.08 4.07
C ASN A 49 -11.98 -1.17 3.84
N PRO A 50 -13.32 -1.07 3.98
CA PRO A 50 -14.24 -2.18 3.74
C PRO A 50 -14.16 -2.79 2.35
N SER A 51 -13.75 -2.02 1.33
CA SER A 51 -13.56 -2.54 -0.04
C SER A 51 -12.48 -3.63 -0.12
N ASN A 52 -11.67 -3.81 0.92
CA ASN A 52 -10.71 -4.92 0.98
C ASN A 52 -11.37 -6.29 1.18
N TRP A 53 -12.60 -6.36 1.68
CA TRP A 53 -13.29 -7.64 1.99
C TRP A 53 -14.77 -7.68 1.59
N ASP A 54 -15.37 -6.53 1.25
CA ASP A 54 -16.75 -6.44 0.78
C ASP A 54 -16.76 -6.05 -0.70
N ASP A 55 -17.04 -7.03 -1.57
CA ASP A 55 -17.04 -6.87 -3.03
C ASP A 55 -18.17 -5.94 -3.53
N ASP A 56 -19.16 -5.62 -2.68
CA ASP A 56 -20.24 -4.67 -3.01
C ASP A 56 -19.82 -3.21 -2.74
N ILE A 57 -18.70 -2.99 -2.04
CA ILE A 57 -18.18 -1.66 -1.70
C ILE A 57 -17.00 -1.32 -2.61
N ASN A 58 -17.12 -0.21 -3.34
CA ASN A 58 -16.02 0.28 -4.17
C ASN A 58 -14.94 1.00 -3.35
N ASP A 59 -13.75 1.14 -3.92
CA ASP A 59 -12.58 1.75 -3.23
C ASP A 59 -12.85 3.15 -2.66
N LEU A 60 -13.63 3.99 -3.36
CA LEU A 60 -13.95 5.34 -2.93
C LEU A 60 -14.94 5.33 -1.76
N GLU A 61 -16.02 4.57 -1.90
CA GLU A 61 -17.03 4.41 -0.84
C GLU A 61 -16.42 3.83 0.43
N GLY A 62 -15.60 2.80 0.29
CA GLY A 62 -14.92 2.20 1.44
C GLY A 62 -13.90 3.15 2.09
N PHE A 63 -13.22 4.00 1.30
CA PHE A 63 -12.37 5.06 1.85
C PHE A 63 -13.18 6.08 2.65
N GLU A 64 -14.32 6.52 2.12
CA GLU A 64 -15.22 7.46 2.81
C GLU A 64 -15.77 6.85 4.11
N LEU A 65 -16.18 5.58 4.10
CA LEU A 65 -16.67 4.86 5.28
C LEU A 65 -15.58 4.71 6.36
N ALA A 66 -14.35 4.39 5.97
CA ALA A 66 -13.23 4.24 6.90
C ALA A 66 -12.84 5.55 7.60
N HIS A 67 -13.09 6.69 6.94
CA HIS A 67 -12.76 8.02 7.48
C HIS A 67 -13.97 8.80 8.03
N ALA A 68 -15.18 8.30 7.85
CA ALA A 68 -16.40 8.93 8.40
C ALA A 68 -16.42 8.99 9.93
N ASN A 69 -15.55 8.25 10.62
CA ASN A 69 -15.47 8.18 12.09
C ASN A 69 -14.16 8.74 12.68
N ASP A 70 -13.30 9.37 11.87
CA ASP A 70 -12.11 10.08 12.34
C ASP A 70 -12.52 11.51 12.80
N HIS A 71 -13.11 11.61 14.00
CA HIS A 71 -13.45 12.88 14.68
C HIS A 71 -12.60 13.11 15.93
#